data_AF-B0WH45-F1
#
_entry.id   AF-B0WH45-F1
#
_cell.length_a   1.000
_cell.length_b   1.000
_cell.length_c   1.000
_cell.angle_alpha   90.00
_cell.angle_beta   90.00
_cell.angle_gamma   90.00
#
_symmetry.space_group_name_H-M   'P 1'
#
loop_
_entity.id
_entity.type
_entity.pdbx_description
1 polymer ?
#
loop_
_entity_poly.entity_id
_entity_poly.type
_entity_poly.pdbx_seq_one_letter_code
_entity_poly.pdbx_strand_id
1 'polypeptide(L)'
;MPATKKEIARRKTHTNQADTNELTLTYAATEPRVASCACVHNTLSLDPPVKRHCKLINTQVIRIRKLCLCLPSCHHNIRNPVLIVLHGAKCQKGISTATRSHTSNKLQRLLSNKMKPTGEVLAALRGLMANLPKGLGSINAYIIPSDDAHQSEYLAKRDERRAFISGFDGSAGTAVVTEKEALLWTDGRYFQQAGKQLDSNWTLMKDGQPTTPSIDAWLARVLQPGSKVGVDANLISTRAWNPLNTSLKSAGCSLLPISPNLIDLVWADQPAAPQASIIPLELEFTGESVAQKLAAVREKMQDKRASVLVVSALDEIAWFLNLRGSDIDYNPVFFSDGTTDVTRTMHFGTPSEQEINAFTHVLKGQIALGTAIFPRKVKGQFLDTIARKALWDAGLDYGHGTGHGIGHFLNVHEGPMGIGIRLMPDDPGLEENMFLSNEPGYYKEGQFGIRIEDIVQVVSTNIGDNFDGRGALTFRTVTMCPIQTKLINVKLLTDRERNALNNYHTTVWETLSPLLKNVKDAETLAWLERETQPI
;
A
#
# COMPACT_ATOMS: atom_id res chain seq x y z
N MET A 1 -39.24 53.20 17.00
CA MET A 1 -39.51 53.69 18.37
C MET A 1 -41.01 53.82 18.55
N PRO A 2 -41.56 53.70 19.78
CA PRO A 2 -40.99 53.03 20.97
C PRO A 2 -40.98 51.50 20.71
N ALA A 3 -41.43 50.50 21.50
CA ALA A 3 -41.84 50.29 22.91
C ALA A 3 -41.79 48.76 23.19
N THR A 4 -41.66 48.18 24.39
CA THR A 4 -40.83 48.51 25.58
C THR A 4 -40.55 47.17 26.30
N LYS A 5 -39.42 47.03 27.02
CA LYS A 5 -39.07 45.78 27.74
C LYS A 5 -39.97 45.50 28.96
N LYS A 6 -40.14 44.22 29.32
CA LYS A 6 -39.95 43.75 30.71
C LYS A 6 -39.56 42.27 30.78
N GLU A 7 -39.15 41.84 31.96
CA GLU A 7 -38.19 40.74 32.20
C GLU A 7 -38.64 39.88 33.38
N ILE A 8 -38.61 38.55 33.24
CA ILE A 8 -38.65 37.60 34.36
C ILE A 8 -37.68 36.44 34.07
N ALA A 9 -36.71 36.25 34.95
CA ALA A 9 -35.72 35.18 34.83
C ALA A 9 -36.22 33.84 35.43
N ARG A 10 -35.80 32.72 34.84
CA ARG A 10 -35.78 31.41 35.52
C ARG A 10 -34.42 30.73 35.28
N ARG A 11 -33.64 30.58 36.35
CA ARG A 11 -32.41 29.78 36.34
C ARG A 11 -32.77 28.32 36.03
N LYS A 12 -32.07 27.69 35.08
CA LYS A 12 -31.89 26.24 35.00
C LYS A 12 -30.41 25.92 35.15
N THR A 13 -30.07 25.10 36.14
CA THR A 13 -28.71 24.61 36.36
C THR A 13 -28.43 23.45 35.42
N HIS A 14 -27.58 23.65 34.42
CA HIS A 14 -27.06 22.57 33.59
C HIS A 14 -25.82 21.95 34.26
N THR A 15 -25.92 20.67 34.62
CA THR A 15 -24.77 19.83 34.96
C THR A 15 -24.22 19.21 33.68
N ASN A 16 -23.05 19.67 33.22
CA ASN A 16 -22.39 19.08 32.06
C ASN A 16 -21.91 17.67 32.41
N GLN A 17 -22.42 16.67 31.70
CA GLN A 17 -21.91 15.29 31.72
C GLN A 17 -21.08 15.09 30.45
N ALA A 18 -19.78 14.85 30.60
CA ALA A 18 -18.85 14.78 29.48
C ALA A 18 -18.73 13.34 28.97
N ASP A 19 -19.41 13.05 27.85
CA ASP A 19 -19.32 11.73 27.22
C ASP A 19 -17.94 11.48 26.62
N THR A 20 -17.41 10.30 26.92
CA THR A 20 -16.12 9.80 26.44
C THR A 20 -16.35 8.46 25.75
N ASN A 21 -16.19 8.41 24.44
CA ASN A 21 -16.35 7.18 23.67
C ASN A 21 -15.07 6.32 23.75
N GLU A 22 -15.23 5.01 23.92
CA GLU A 22 -14.13 4.03 23.93
C GLU A 22 -14.46 2.92 22.92
N LEU A 23 -13.45 2.50 22.15
CA LEU A 23 -13.58 1.54 21.04
C LEU A 23 -13.46 0.10 21.55
N THR A 24 -14.30 -0.79 21.00
CA THR A 24 -14.29 -2.23 21.31
C THR A 24 -13.91 -3.02 20.05
N LEU A 25 -12.90 -3.88 20.15
CA LEU A 25 -12.51 -4.83 19.10
C LEU A 25 -13.18 -6.18 19.36
N THR A 26 -14.05 -6.63 18.45
CA THR A 26 -14.76 -7.91 18.53
C THR A 26 -14.29 -8.89 17.47
N TYR A 27 -13.66 -9.98 17.90
CA TYR A 27 -13.39 -11.13 17.03
C TYR A 27 -14.68 -11.94 16.81
N ALA A 28 -15.07 -12.13 15.56
CA ALA A 28 -16.17 -13.02 15.19
C ALA A 28 -15.68 -14.48 15.13
N ALA A 29 -15.98 -15.25 16.17
CA ALA A 29 -15.86 -16.71 16.15
C ALA A 29 -17.26 -17.33 16.05
N THR A 30 -17.52 -18.08 14.97
CA THR A 30 -18.80 -18.75 14.72
C THR A 30 -18.72 -20.22 15.07
N GLU A 31 -19.45 -20.68 16.10
CA GLU A 31 -19.85 -22.09 16.29
C GLU A 31 -21.11 -22.16 17.21
N PRO A 32 -21.77 -23.32 17.42
CA PRO A 32 -23.25 -23.38 17.44
C PRO A 32 -23.98 -23.25 18.79
N ARG A 33 -25.31 -23.19 18.69
CA ARG A 33 -26.28 -23.00 19.78
C ARG A 33 -26.32 -24.14 20.80
N VAL A 34 -26.26 -23.81 22.10
CA VAL A 34 -26.82 -24.59 23.23
C VAL A 34 -27.53 -23.62 24.19
N ALA A 35 -28.39 -24.12 25.09
CA ALA A 35 -29.46 -23.36 25.74
C ALA A 35 -29.15 -22.71 27.11
N SER A 36 -30.11 -21.88 27.53
CA SER A 36 -30.25 -21.08 28.76
C SER A 36 -29.84 -21.67 30.11
N CYS A 37 -29.39 -20.80 31.02
CA CYS A 37 -29.90 -20.73 32.40
C CYS A 37 -29.80 -19.29 32.98
N ALA A 38 -30.29 -19.07 34.22
CA ALA A 38 -30.71 -17.76 34.73
C ALA A 38 -29.72 -17.03 35.67
N CYS A 39 -30.04 -15.76 35.96
CA CYS A 39 -29.26 -14.83 36.78
C CYS A 39 -29.33 -15.11 38.30
N VAL A 40 -28.25 -14.76 39.02
CA VAL A 40 -28.31 -14.33 40.43
C VAL A 40 -27.36 -13.14 40.61
N HIS A 41 -27.84 -12.03 41.18
CA HIS A 41 -26.99 -10.97 41.72
C HIS A 41 -26.68 -11.26 43.19
N ASN A 42 -25.49 -10.86 43.65
CA ASN A 42 -25.29 -10.55 45.07
C ASN A 42 -24.26 -9.42 45.22
N THR A 43 -24.63 -8.41 45.99
CA THR A 43 -23.79 -7.25 46.32
C THR A 43 -23.15 -7.44 47.69
N LEU A 44 -21.91 -6.96 47.86
CA LEU A 44 -21.32 -6.72 49.17
C LEU A 44 -20.51 -5.41 49.12
N SER A 45 -20.59 -4.64 50.22
CA SER A 45 -20.00 -3.31 50.36
C SER A 45 -18.99 -3.29 51.50
N LEU A 46 -17.93 -2.50 51.37
CA LEU A 46 -17.11 -2.01 52.49
C LEU A 46 -16.59 -0.59 52.21
N ASP A 47 -16.32 0.13 53.30
CA ASP A 47 -16.26 1.60 53.37
C ASP A 47 -14.82 2.20 53.30
N PRO A 48 -14.68 3.54 53.15
CA PRO A 48 -13.40 4.27 53.03
C PRO A 48 -12.77 4.56 54.44
N PRO A 49 -11.73 5.42 54.65
CA PRO A 49 -11.07 6.38 53.74
C PRO A 49 -9.52 6.52 53.88
N VAL A 50 -8.93 7.51 53.20
CA VAL A 50 -8.08 8.58 53.80
C VAL A 50 -7.71 9.64 52.74
N LYS A 51 -7.64 10.93 53.14
CA LYS A 51 -7.25 12.06 52.27
C LYS A 51 -5.74 12.36 52.38
N ARG A 52 -5.07 12.65 51.26
CA ARG A 52 -3.91 13.57 51.20
C ARG A 52 -3.98 14.43 49.93
N HIS A 53 -3.57 15.69 50.04
CA HIS A 53 -3.47 16.63 48.91
C HIS A 53 -2.10 16.52 48.22
N CYS A 54 -2.10 16.60 46.89
CA CYS A 54 -0.98 17.09 46.09
C CYS A 54 -1.54 17.78 44.83
N LYS A 55 -0.88 18.84 44.36
CA LYS A 55 -1.27 19.57 43.15
C LYS A 55 -0.89 18.75 41.91
N LEU A 56 -1.83 18.59 40.98
CA LEU A 56 -1.58 18.01 39.66
C LEU A 56 -1.46 19.13 38.62
N ILE A 57 -0.32 19.18 37.93
CA ILE A 57 -0.22 19.81 36.61
C ILE A 57 -0.73 18.77 35.60
N ASN A 58 -1.59 19.19 34.67
CA ASN A 58 -2.43 18.27 33.92
C ASN A 58 -1.77 17.80 32.61
N THR A 59 -1.06 16.67 32.66
CA THR A 59 -0.41 16.05 31.49
C THR A 59 -0.85 14.59 31.36
N GLN A 60 -1.74 14.27 30.42
CA GLN A 60 -2.31 12.92 30.28
C GLN A 60 -1.44 11.99 29.43
N VAL A 61 -0.49 11.30 30.06
CA VAL A 61 0.29 10.22 29.43
C VAL A 61 -0.50 8.91 29.44
N ILE A 62 -1.00 8.48 28.27
CA ILE A 62 -1.80 7.25 28.13
C ILE A 62 -0.89 6.02 28.10
N ARG A 63 -0.71 5.36 29.25
CA ARG A 63 -0.13 3.99 29.28
C ARG A 63 -1.19 2.94 28.90
N ILE A 64 -0.88 2.17 27.86
CA ILE A 64 -1.58 0.94 27.45
C ILE A 64 -1.08 -0.22 28.31
N ARG A 65 -1.96 -1.16 28.66
CA ARG A 65 -1.83 -1.91 29.91
C ARG A 65 -2.53 -3.31 29.78
N LYS A 66 -1.76 -4.42 29.75
CA LYS A 66 -2.16 -5.86 29.57
C LYS A 66 -3.38 -6.34 30.38
N LEU A 67 -3.98 -7.47 29.95
CA LEU A 67 -4.74 -8.37 30.81
C LEU A 67 -4.20 -9.81 30.66
N CYS A 68 -4.38 -10.65 31.68
CA CYS A 68 -4.07 -12.08 31.67
C CYS A 68 -5.24 -12.84 32.28
N LEU A 69 -5.63 -13.98 31.71
CA LEU A 69 -6.67 -14.86 32.24
C LEU A 69 -6.13 -16.29 32.31
N CYS A 70 -6.05 -16.84 33.52
CA CYS A 70 -5.62 -18.21 33.75
C CYS A 70 -6.80 -19.17 33.58
N LEU A 71 -6.89 -19.82 32.43
CA LEU A 71 -7.61 -21.09 32.23
C LEU A 71 -6.67 -22.07 31.51
N PRO A 72 -6.79 -23.39 31.76
CA PRO A 72 -5.74 -24.34 31.41
C PRO A 72 -5.71 -24.74 29.93
N SER A 73 -4.51 -24.71 29.35
CA SER A 73 -4.02 -25.68 28.37
C SER A 73 -4.84 -25.95 27.09
N CYS A 74 -5.20 -24.91 26.34
CA CYS A 74 -5.59 -25.04 24.93
C CYS A 74 -4.70 -24.17 24.02
N HIS A 75 -3.79 -24.79 23.26
CA HIS A 75 -3.10 -24.14 22.14
C HIS A 75 -4.05 -24.03 20.95
N HIS A 76 -4.44 -22.82 20.55
CA HIS A 76 -5.08 -22.54 19.26
C HIS A 76 -4.45 -21.28 18.64
N ASN A 77 -3.92 -21.43 17.42
CA ASN A 77 -3.41 -20.30 16.63
C ASN A 77 -4.58 -19.48 16.06
N ILE A 78 -4.56 -18.17 16.27
CA ILE A 78 -5.49 -17.25 15.60
C ILE A 78 -5.09 -17.19 14.11
N ARG A 79 -6.04 -17.52 13.21
CA ARG A 79 -5.82 -17.68 11.76
C ARG A 79 -6.77 -16.84 10.89
N ASN A 80 -7.48 -15.87 11.49
CA ASN A 80 -8.50 -15.07 10.81
C ASN A 80 -7.99 -13.64 10.53
N PRO A 81 -8.46 -12.96 9.47
CA PRO A 81 -8.10 -11.58 9.18
C PRO A 81 -8.52 -10.62 10.30
N VAL A 82 -7.78 -9.52 10.46
CA VAL A 82 -8.11 -8.45 11.42
C VAL A 82 -9.32 -7.68 10.90
N LEU A 83 -10.48 -7.89 11.54
CA LEU A 83 -11.75 -7.28 11.16
C LEU A 83 -12.17 -6.24 12.20
N ILE A 84 -12.22 -4.97 11.83
CA ILE A 84 -12.76 -3.90 12.69
C ILE A 84 -14.25 -3.73 12.43
N VAL A 85 -15.09 -4.08 13.42
CA VAL A 85 -16.55 -3.90 13.37
C VAL A 85 -16.99 -2.90 14.47
N LEU A 86 -17.23 -1.65 14.08
CA LEU A 86 -17.32 -0.50 15.00
C LEU A 86 -18.60 -0.46 15.88
N HIS A 87 -18.56 -1.13 17.04
CA HIS A 87 -19.54 -1.03 18.14
C HIS A 87 -18.88 -0.48 19.43
N GLY A 88 -19.66 -0.08 20.46
CA GLY A 88 -19.18 0.84 21.51
C GLY A 88 -19.12 0.33 22.96
N ALA A 89 -18.13 0.84 23.71
CA ALA A 89 -17.92 0.80 25.18
C ALA A 89 -17.53 -0.58 25.80
N LYS A 90 -16.80 -0.68 26.94
CA LYS A 90 -15.83 0.18 27.70
C LYS A 90 -15.05 -0.70 28.73
N CYS A 91 -13.87 -0.25 29.23
CA CYS A 91 -13.26 -0.50 30.59
C CYS A 91 -11.89 -1.25 30.77
N GLN A 92 -10.85 -0.51 31.24
CA GLN A 92 -9.72 -0.83 32.20
C GLN A 92 -8.58 -1.86 31.87
N LYS A 93 -7.44 -1.86 32.64
CA LYS A 93 -6.06 -2.19 32.13
C LYS A 93 -4.89 -2.58 33.13
N GLY A 94 -3.86 -3.40 32.75
CA GLY A 94 -2.49 -3.49 33.43
C GLY A 94 -1.18 -4.12 32.78
N ILE A 95 -0.21 -3.37 32.15
CA ILE A 95 1.10 -3.86 31.48
C ILE A 95 2.35 -4.11 32.38
N SER A 96 3.34 -4.81 31.78
CA SER A 96 4.79 -4.44 31.76
C SER A 96 5.37 -4.28 30.31
N THR A 97 6.61 -3.77 30.16
CA THR A 97 7.33 -3.45 28.89
C THR A 97 8.70 -4.15 28.75
N ALA A 98 9.21 -4.36 27.51
CA ALA A 98 10.60 -4.76 27.22
C ALA A 98 11.02 -4.34 25.78
N THR A 99 12.33 -4.29 25.47
CA THR A 99 12.89 -3.83 24.17
C THR A 99 14.12 -4.64 23.74
N ARG A 100 14.38 -4.74 22.41
CA ARG A 100 15.73 -4.74 21.77
C ARG A 100 15.70 -4.77 20.24
N SER A 101 16.87 -4.59 19.62
CA SER A 101 17.11 -4.27 18.20
C SER A 101 17.40 -5.48 17.29
N HIS A 102 17.26 -5.28 15.97
CA HIS A 102 17.64 -6.24 14.91
C HIS A 102 18.23 -5.53 13.68
N THR A 103 19.50 -5.79 13.36
CA THR A 103 20.18 -5.37 12.12
C THR A 103 21.21 -6.42 11.70
N SER A 104 20.88 -7.28 10.73
CA SER A 104 21.83 -8.31 10.22
C SER A 104 21.48 -8.84 8.81
N ASN A 105 20.21 -9.19 8.57
CA ASN A 105 19.81 -10.11 7.49
C ASN A 105 19.99 -9.61 6.03
N LYS A 106 20.41 -8.36 5.79
CA LYS A 106 20.46 -7.79 4.42
C LYS A 106 21.57 -8.39 3.54
N LEU A 107 22.69 -8.83 4.13
CA LEU A 107 23.85 -9.32 3.37
C LEU A 107 23.62 -10.72 2.75
N GLN A 108 22.76 -11.54 3.35
CA GLN A 108 22.58 -12.93 2.96
C GLN A 108 21.68 -13.11 1.72
N ARG A 109 20.72 -12.18 1.49
CA ARG A 109 19.76 -12.22 0.36
C ARG A 109 20.39 -11.91 -1.00
N LEU A 110 21.57 -11.27 -1.03
CA LEU A 110 22.30 -10.94 -2.27
C LEU A 110 23.14 -12.09 -2.84
N LEU A 111 23.29 -13.21 -2.12
CA LEU A 111 24.17 -14.32 -2.50
C LEU A 111 23.44 -15.56 -3.05
N SER A 112 22.12 -15.64 -2.90
CA SER A 112 21.30 -16.78 -3.32
C SER A 112 20.87 -16.70 -4.80
N ASN A 113 21.82 -16.48 -5.71
CA ASN A 113 21.56 -16.42 -7.16
C ASN A 113 21.39 -17.83 -7.79
N LYS A 114 20.73 -18.74 -7.05
CA LYS A 114 20.42 -20.12 -7.44
C LYS A 114 18.92 -20.28 -7.58
N MET A 115 18.50 -20.55 -8.81
CA MET A 115 17.16 -21.02 -9.19
C MET A 115 16.68 -22.12 -8.23
N LYS A 116 15.48 -21.96 -7.66
CA LYS A 116 14.91 -22.91 -6.69
C LYS A 116 14.34 -24.13 -7.43
N PRO A 117 14.75 -25.38 -7.09
CA PRO A 117 14.05 -26.57 -7.58
C PRO A 117 12.63 -26.64 -7.01
N THR A 118 11.63 -26.76 -7.87
CA THR A 118 10.20 -26.74 -7.51
C THR A 118 9.48 -28.08 -7.73
N GLY A 119 10.12 -29.04 -8.41
CA GLY A 119 9.48 -30.31 -8.80
C GLY A 119 8.85 -31.11 -7.64
N GLU A 120 9.54 -31.21 -6.50
CA GLU A 120 9.03 -31.94 -5.32
C GLU A 120 7.81 -31.25 -4.69
N VAL A 121 7.86 -29.92 -4.54
CA VAL A 121 6.75 -29.15 -3.95
C VAL A 121 5.55 -29.06 -4.89
N LEU A 122 5.77 -29.01 -6.21
CA LEU A 122 4.72 -29.16 -7.22
C LEU A 122 4.07 -30.56 -7.18
N ALA A 123 4.86 -31.62 -6.99
CA ALA A 123 4.33 -32.97 -6.83
C ALA A 123 3.49 -33.11 -5.54
N ALA A 124 3.96 -32.56 -4.42
CA ALA A 124 3.22 -32.53 -3.16
C ALA A 124 1.90 -31.75 -3.28
N LEU A 125 1.92 -30.57 -3.92
CA LEU A 125 0.72 -29.77 -4.19
C LEU A 125 -0.27 -30.53 -5.07
N ARG A 126 0.19 -31.17 -6.15
CA ARG A 126 -0.66 -32.01 -7.02
C ARG A 126 -1.27 -33.20 -6.28
N GLY A 127 -0.56 -33.77 -5.30
CA GLY A 127 -1.10 -34.78 -4.38
C GLY A 127 -2.30 -34.27 -3.57
N LEU A 128 -2.21 -33.04 -3.03
CA LEU A 128 -3.32 -32.37 -2.33
C LEU A 128 -4.45 -31.94 -3.27
N MET A 129 -4.14 -31.55 -4.51
CA MET A 129 -5.16 -31.23 -5.53
C MET A 129 -5.99 -32.48 -5.90
N ALA A 130 -5.34 -33.64 -5.99
CA ALA A 130 -6.01 -34.92 -6.26
C ALA A 130 -6.85 -35.43 -5.07
N ASN A 131 -6.45 -35.12 -3.82
CA ASN A 131 -7.15 -35.53 -2.60
C ASN A 131 -7.21 -34.37 -1.61
N LEU A 132 -8.23 -33.51 -1.73
CA LEU A 132 -8.34 -32.31 -0.92
C LEU A 132 -8.56 -32.64 0.58
N PRO A 133 -7.97 -31.85 1.49
CA PRO A 133 -8.21 -31.95 2.93
C PRO A 133 -9.71 -31.94 3.28
N LYS A 134 -10.05 -32.58 4.40
CA LYS A 134 -11.42 -32.67 4.95
C LYS A 134 -12.45 -33.34 4.00
N GLY A 135 -12.01 -34.07 2.96
CA GLY A 135 -12.90 -34.79 2.05
C GLY A 135 -13.60 -33.90 1.02
N LEU A 136 -13.04 -32.73 0.71
CA LEU A 136 -13.60 -31.77 -0.27
C LEU A 136 -13.51 -32.25 -1.75
N GLY A 137 -13.06 -33.48 -1.99
CA GLY A 137 -12.91 -34.08 -3.31
C GLY A 137 -11.57 -33.75 -3.94
N SER A 138 -11.59 -33.24 -5.17
CA SER A 138 -10.40 -32.93 -5.98
C SER A 138 -10.59 -31.68 -6.81
N ILE A 139 -9.47 -31.09 -7.27
CA ILE A 139 -9.38 -29.97 -8.22
C ILE A 139 -8.34 -30.28 -9.31
N ASN A 140 -8.62 -29.84 -10.53
CA ASN A 140 -7.75 -30.06 -11.70
C ASN A 140 -6.73 -28.93 -11.88
N ALA A 141 -7.03 -27.74 -11.32
CA ALA A 141 -6.14 -26.59 -11.25
C ALA A 141 -6.26 -25.86 -9.90
N TYR A 142 -5.17 -25.27 -9.44
CA TYR A 142 -5.12 -24.40 -8.26
C TYR A 142 -4.46 -23.07 -8.63
N ILE A 143 -5.09 -21.96 -8.23
CA ILE A 143 -4.59 -20.60 -8.45
C ILE A 143 -3.97 -20.09 -7.15
N ILE A 144 -2.74 -19.58 -7.24
CA ILE A 144 -1.97 -18.99 -6.15
C ILE A 144 -1.66 -17.54 -6.53
N PRO A 145 -2.50 -16.57 -6.10
CA PRO A 145 -2.22 -15.14 -6.26
C PRO A 145 -1.03 -14.72 -5.40
N SER A 146 -0.60 -13.45 -5.54
CA SER A 146 0.37 -12.84 -4.62
C SER A 146 -0.28 -12.36 -3.33
N ASP A 147 -1.52 -11.89 -3.43
CA ASP A 147 -2.29 -11.18 -2.41
C ASP A 147 -2.34 -11.93 -1.06
N ASP A 148 -2.27 -11.17 0.03
CA ASP A 148 -2.63 -11.65 1.37
C ASP A 148 -4.15 -11.48 1.64
N ALA A 149 -4.57 -11.80 2.88
CA ALA A 149 -5.97 -11.66 3.30
C ALA A 149 -6.47 -10.19 3.37
N HIS A 150 -5.56 -9.21 3.22
CA HIS A 150 -5.81 -7.78 3.29
C HIS A 150 -5.56 -7.05 1.96
N GLN A 151 -5.13 -7.80 0.92
CA GLN A 151 -4.76 -7.33 -0.41
C GLN A 151 -3.56 -6.36 -0.41
N SER A 152 -2.61 -6.62 0.51
CA SER A 152 -1.33 -5.92 0.60
C SER A 152 -0.45 -6.20 -0.63
N GLU A 153 0.18 -5.17 -1.21
CA GLU A 153 1.11 -5.34 -2.34
C GLU A 153 2.45 -5.96 -1.92
N TYR A 154 3.01 -5.47 -0.79
CA TYR A 154 4.13 -6.10 -0.12
C TYR A 154 3.60 -7.07 0.94
N LEU A 155 4.27 -8.20 1.12
CA LEU A 155 3.77 -9.33 1.89
C LEU A 155 4.60 -9.57 3.15
N ALA A 156 3.96 -10.09 4.19
CA ALA A 156 4.69 -10.78 5.25
C ALA A 156 5.31 -12.07 4.69
N LYS A 157 6.53 -12.44 5.12
CA LYS A 157 7.29 -13.60 4.57
C LYS A 157 6.56 -14.94 4.61
N ARG A 158 5.59 -15.09 5.50
CA ARG A 158 4.72 -16.28 5.61
C ARG A 158 3.65 -16.36 4.51
N ASP A 159 3.29 -15.22 3.92
CA ASP A 159 2.24 -15.07 2.92
C ASP A 159 2.83 -14.97 1.49
N GLU A 160 4.16 -14.98 1.33
CA GLU A 160 4.93 -15.12 0.08
C GLU A 160 4.73 -16.49 -0.64
N ARG A 161 3.52 -17.09 -0.55
CA ARG A 161 3.14 -18.43 -1.04
C ARG A 161 3.51 -18.65 -2.51
N ARG A 162 3.28 -17.64 -3.35
CA ARG A 162 3.65 -17.66 -4.78
C ARG A 162 5.17 -17.74 -4.98
N ALA A 163 5.96 -17.05 -4.18
CA ALA A 163 7.42 -17.16 -4.22
C ALA A 163 7.92 -18.50 -3.65
N PHE A 164 7.27 -19.02 -2.61
CA PHE A 164 7.57 -20.37 -2.11
C PHE A 164 7.33 -21.46 -3.16
N ILE A 165 6.18 -21.47 -3.84
CA ILE A 165 5.84 -22.55 -4.80
C ILE A 165 6.66 -22.46 -6.11
N SER A 166 7.01 -21.25 -6.57
CA SER A 166 7.63 -21.02 -7.89
C SER A 166 9.10 -20.59 -7.89
N GLY A 167 9.64 -20.10 -6.76
CA GLY A 167 10.95 -19.48 -6.68
C GLY A 167 11.02 -18.02 -7.16
N PHE A 168 9.96 -17.48 -7.80
CA PHE A 168 9.91 -16.09 -8.27
C PHE A 168 9.44 -15.12 -7.18
N ASP A 169 10.23 -14.08 -6.88
CA ASP A 169 10.04 -13.19 -5.71
C ASP A 169 9.75 -11.70 -6.03
N GLY A 170 9.42 -11.34 -7.27
CA GLY A 170 8.91 -9.99 -7.60
C GLY A 170 7.56 -9.68 -6.92
N SER A 171 7.15 -8.42 -6.73
CA SER A 171 5.91 -8.15 -5.97
C SER A 171 4.67 -8.67 -6.70
N ALA A 172 4.52 -8.37 -7.99
CA ALA A 172 3.34 -8.76 -8.78
C ALA A 172 3.47 -10.13 -9.46
N GLY A 173 2.41 -10.94 -9.37
CA GLY A 173 2.20 -12.11 -10.23
C GLY A 173 1.14 -13.09 -9.71
N THR A 174 0.76 -14.05 -10.53
CA THR A 174 -0.16 -15.14 -10.15
C THR A 174 0.33 -16.45 -10.73
N ALA A 175 0.51 -17.44 -9.86
CA ALA A 175 0.84 -18.80 -10.25
C ALA A 175 -0.45 -19.62 -10.46
N VAL A 176 -0.42 -20.51 -11.46
CA VAL A 176 -1.49 -21.47 -11.75
C VAL A 176 -0.84 -22.83 -11.93
N VAL A 177 -1.23 -23.80 -11.11
CA VAL A 177 -0.74 -25.17 -11.19
C VAL A 177 -1.90 -26.07 -11.61
N THR A 178 -1.71 -26.84 -12.69
CA THR A 178 -2.62 -27.92 -13.08
C THR A 178 -2.03 -29.27 -12.70
N GLU A 179 -2.76 -30.36 -12.93
CA GLU A 179 -2.26 -31.74 -12.83
C GLU A 179 -0.93 -31.98 -13.57
N LYS A 180 -0.64 -31.19 -14.63
CA LYS A 180 0.48 -31.44 -15.56
C LYS A 180 1.42 -30.24 -15.70
N GLU A 181 0.89 -29.02 -15.72
CA GLU A 181 1.63 -27.79 -15.99
C GLU A 181 1.73 -26.91 -14.74
N ALA A 182 2.71 -26.00 -14.72
CA ALA A 182 2.77 -24.88 -13.79
C ALA A 182 3.10 -23.62 -14.60
N LEU A 183 2.38 -22.54 -14.36
CA LEU A 183 2.48 -21.30 -15.14
C LEU A 183 2.46 -20.10 -14.21
N LEU A 184 3.21 -19.05 -14.55
CA LEU A 184 3.24 -17.81 -13.78
C LEU A 184 3.00 -16.60 -14.68
N TRP A 185 1.89 -15.90 -14.43
CA TRP A 185 1.63 -14.59 -14.99
C TRP A 185 2.32 -13.52 -14.15
N THR A 186 3.00 -12.58 -14.81
CA THR A 186 3.52 -11.35 -14.19
C THR A 186 3.68 -10.26 -15.26
N ASP A 187 3.81 -9.00 -14.85
CA ASP A 187 3.88 -7.85 -15.76
C ASP A 187 5.30 -7.50 -16.22
N GLY A 188 5.40 -6.50 -17.12
CA GLY A 188 6.63 -6.13 -17.81
C GLY A 188 7.83 -5.78 -16.92
N ARG A 189 7.59 -5.39 -15.66
CA ARG A 189 8.66 -5.15 -14.67
C ARG A 189 9.48 -6.41 -14.37
N TYR A 190 8.87 -7.59 -14.52
CA TYR A 190 9.38 -8.85 -13.96
C TYR A 190 9.75 -9.92 -14.98
N PHE A 191 9.53 -9.72 -16.28
CA PHE A 191 9.81 -10.73 -17.32
C PHE A 191 11.23 -11.32 -17.24
N GLN A 192 12.25 -10.46 -17.02
CA GLN A 192 13.65 -10.91 -16.90
C GLN A 192 13.98 -11.56 -15.55
N GLN A 193 13.27 -11.20 -14.48
CA GLN A 193 13.46 -11.76 -13.14
C GLN A 193 12.85 -13.16 -13.08
N ALA A 194 11.59 -13.30 -13.51
CA ALA A 194 10.92 -14.58 -13.64
C ALA A 194 11.70 -15.54 -14.55
N GLY A 195 12.19 -15.08 -15.71
CA GLY A 195 13.03 -15.88 -16.62
C GLY A 195 14.40 -16.31 -16.07
N LYS A 196 14.81 -15.84 -14.88
CA LYS A 196 16.04 -16.28 -14.17
C LYS A 196 15.74 -17.10 -12.91
N GLN A 197 14.56 -16.93 -12.31
CA GLN A 197 14.18 -17.53 -11.02
C GLN A 197 13.31 -18.78 -11.16
N LEU A 198 12.45 -18.84 -12.18
CA LEU A 198 11.62 -19.99 -12.50
C LEU A 198 12.46 -21.13 -13.06
N ASP A 199 12.24 -22.36 -12.56
CA ASP A 199 12.86 -23.56 -13.10
C ASP A 199 12.09 -24.14 -14.31
N SER A 200 12.62 -25.21 -14.89
CA SER A 200 12.06 -25.86 -16.09
C SER A 200 10.67 -26.50 -15.91
N ASN A 201 10.07 -26.47 -14.71
CA ASN A 201 8.69 -26.90 -14.49
C ASN A 201 7.67 -25.78 -14.81
N TRP A 202 8.12 -24.53 -14.98
CA TRP A 202 7.27 -23.35 -15.07
C TRP A 202 7.29 -22.68 -16.45
N THR A 203 6.10 -22.35 -16.96
CA THR A 203 5.92 -21.49 -18.13
C THR A 203 5.69 -20.04 -17.69
N LEU A 204 6.57 -19.11 -18.09
CA LEU A 204 6.38 -17.68 -17.90
C LEU A 204 5.33 -17.14 -18.88
N MET A 205 4.23 -16.63 -18.34
CA MET A 205 3.17 -15.96 -19.08
C MET A 205 3.37 -14.44 -18.96
N LYS A 206 3.72 -13.79 -20.08
CA LYS A 206 4.08 -12.37 -20.12
C LYS A 206 2.82 -11.50 -20.19
N ASP A 207 2.29 -11.09 -19.02
CA ASP A 207 1.02 -10.39 -18.94
C ASP A 207 1.05 -9.02 -19.65
N GLY A 208 -0.10 -8.58 -20.13
CA GLY A 208 -0.25 -7.36 -20.95
C GLY A 208 0.27 -7.47 -22.39
N GLN A 209 0.91 -8.57 -22.80
CA GLN A 209 1.27 -8.79 -24.22
C GLN A 209 0.06 -9.28 -25.02
N PRO A 210 -0.21 -8.77 -26.25
CA PRO A 210 -1.39 -9.16 -27.05
C PRO A 210 -1.50 -10.66 -27.40
N THR A 211 -0.41 -11.41 -27.27
CA THR A 211 -0.32 -12.86 -27.51
C THR A 211 -0.50 -13.72 -26.25
N THR A 212 -0.46 -13.12 -25.05
CA THR A 212 -0.62 -13.83 -23.78
C THR A 212 -2.11 -13.88 -23.41
N PRO A 213 -2.73 -15.07 -23.30
CA PRO A 213 -4.09 -15.18 -22.80
C PRO A 213 -4.17 -14.82 -21.32
N SER A 214 -5.29 -14.27 -20.88
CA SER A 214 -5.61 -14.14 -19.47
C SER A 214 -5.73 -15.52 -18.79
N ILE A 215 -5.59 -15.57 -17.47
CA ILE A 215 -5.66 -16.82 -16.68
C ILE A 215 -6.97 -17.58 -16.94
N ASP A 216 -8.09 -16.86 -16.98
CA ASP A 216 -9.40 -17.45 -17.19
C ASP A 216 -9.56 -18.01 -18.61
N ALA A 217 -9.13 -17.27 -19.64
CA ALA A 217 -9.18 -17.71 -21.03
C ALA A 217 -8.21 -18.87 -21.32
N TRP A 218 -7.08 -18.93 -20.62
CA TRP A 218 -6.17 -20.07 -20.67
C TRP A 218 -6.80 -21.30 -20.03
N LEU A 219 -7.31 -21.20 -18.80
CA LEU A 219 -7.97 -22.29 -18.08
C LEU A 219 -9.19 -22.83 -18.86
N ALA A 220 -10.04 -21.94 -19.36
CA ALA A 220 -11.22 -22.26 -20.18
C ALA A 220 -10.88 -23.02 -21.48
N ARG A 221 -9.65 -22.91 -21.97
CA ARG A 221 -9.17 -23.57 -23.20
C ARG A 221 -8.50 -24.93 -22.93
N VAL A 222 -7.85 -25.12 -21.78
CA VAL A 222 -7.07 -26.35 -21.49
C VAL A 222 -7.82 -27.35 -20.60
N LEU A 223 -8.74 -26.89 -19.75
CA LEU A 223 -9.55 -27.75 -18.90
C LEU A 223 -10.71 -28.38 -19.67
N GLN A 224 -11.26 -29.46 -19.13
CA GLN A 224 -12.39 -30.17 -19.72
C GLN A 224 -13.69 -29.77 -19.01
N PRO A 225 -14.86 -29.81 -19.69
CA PRO A 225 -16.14 -29.61 -19.02
C PRO A 225 -16.31 -30.52 -17.79
N GLY A 226 -16.75 -29.95 -16.67
CA GLY A 226 -16.79 -30.60 -15.36
C GLY A 226 -15.54 -30.41 -14.50
N SER A 227 -14.44 -29.84 -15.04
CA SER A 227 -13.24 -29.55 -14.24
C SER A 227 -13.49 -28.51 -13.13
N LYS A 228 -12.72 -28.64 -12.07
CA LYS A 228 -12.77 -27.80 -10.86
C LYS A 228 -11.46 -27.03 -10.70
N VAL A 229 -11.56 -25.72 -10.55
CA VAL A 229 -10.46 -24.79 -10.27
C VAL A 229 -10.57 -24.35 -8.82
N GLY A 230 -9.53 -24.55 -8.02
CA GLY A 230 -9.47 -24.07 -6.65
C GLY A 230 -8.72 -22.74 -6.53
N VAL A 231 -9.12 -21.91 -5.57
CA VAL A 231 -8.36 -20.75 -5.09
C VAL A 231 -8.68 -20.52 -3.61
N ASP A 232 -7.75 -19.97 -2.84
CA ASP A 232 -8.04 -19.56 -1.45
C ASP A 232 -8.95 -18.33 -1.45
N ALA A 233 -10.12 -18.45 -0.82
CA ALA A 233 -11.13 -17.40 -0.81
C ALA A 233 -10.73 -16.14 -0.05
N ASN A 234 -9.71 -16.21 0.81
CA ASN A 234 -9.18 -15.04 1.52
C ASN A 234 -8.25 -14.20 0.65
N LEU A 235 -7.64 -14.81 -0.38
CA LEU A 235 -6.56 -14.22 -1.18
C LEU A 235 -7.05 -13.75 -2.57
N ILE A 236 -8.36 -13.64 -2.78
CA ILE A 236 -8.93 -13.22 -4.08
C ILE A 236 -10.10 -12.26 -3.89
N SER A 237 -9.96 -11.04 -4.42
CA SER A 237 -11.02 -10.05 -4.40
C SER A 237 -12.22 -10.47 -5.25
N THR A 238 -13.43 -10.02 -4.89
CA THR A 238 -14.65 -10.24 -5.71
C THR A 238 -14.53 -9.67 -7.12
N ARG A 239 -13.73 -8.60 -7.28
CA ARG A 239 -13.36 -7.96 -8.55
C ARG A 239 -12.59 -8.91 -9.47
N ALA A 240 -11.71 -9.75 -8.93
CA ALA A 240 -10.99 -10.80 -9.67
C ALA A 240 -11.78 -12.11 -9.81
N TRP A 241 -12.53 -12.51 -8.77
CA TRP A 241 -13.33 -13.74 -8.77
C TRP A 241 -14.42 -13.73 -9.83
N ASN A 242 -15.16 -12.62 -10.00
CA ASN A 242 -16.37 -12.60 -10.82
C ASN A 242 -16.13 -12.83 -12.33
N PRO A 243 -15.14 -12.18 -12.99
CA PRO A 243 -14.81 -12.49 -14.39
C PRO A 243 -14.34 -13.94 -14.57
N LEU A 244 -13.41 -14.40 -13.72
CA LEU A 244 -12.86 -15.75 -13.73
C LEU A 244 -13.95 -16.83 -13.59
N ASN A 245 -14.85 -16.67 -12.61
CA ASN A 245 -15.99 -17.55 -12.37
C ASN A 245 -16.96 -17.58 -13.56
N THR A 246 -17.16 -16.45 -14.24
CA THR A 246 -18.04 -16.35 -15.41
C THR A 246 -17.44 -17.10 -16.60
N SER A 247 -16.17 -16.83 -16.90
CA SER A 247 -15.41 -17.46 -17.99
C SER A 247 -15.29 -18.98 -17.81
N LEU A 248 -14.94 -19.44 -16.60
CA LEU A 248 -14.89 -20.87 -16.27
C LEU A 248 -16.26 -21.56 -16.42
N LYS A 249 -17.36 -20.93 -15.97
CA LYS A 249 -18.71 -21.47 -16.16
C LYS A 249 -19.11 -21.57 -17.63
N SER A 250 -18.72 -20.61 -18.47
CA SER A 250 -18.92 -20.69 -19.92
C SER A 250 -18.18 -21.87 -20.57
N ALA A 251 -17.04 -22.30 -19.99
CA ALA A 251 -16.32 -23.52 -20.38
C ALA A 251 -16.83 -24.80 -19.67
N GLY A 252 -17.96 -24.75 -18.97
CA GLY A 252 -18.49 -25.89 -18.20
C GLY A 252 -17.65 -26.27 -16.98
N CYS A 253 -16.69 -25.45 -16.58
CA CYS A 253 -15.86 -25.62 -15.39
C CYS A 253 -16.48 -24.93 -14.16
N SER A 254 -15.91 -25.17 -12.98
CA SER A 254 -16.34 -24.56 -11.72
C SER A 254 -15.18 -23.96 -10.93
N LEU A 255 -15.38 -22.78 -10.33
CA LEU A 255 -14.43 -22.14 -9.42
C LEU A 255 -14.86 -22.41 -7.98
N LEU A 256 -13.94 -22.95 -7.16
CA LEU A 256 -14.20 -23.42 -5.80
C LEU A 256 -13.34 -22.66 -4.76
N PRO A 257 -13.95 -22.20 -3.64
CA PRO A 257 -13.20 -21.64 -2.53
C PRO A 257 -12.55 -22.78 -1.73
N ILE A 258 -11.23 -22.72 -1.55
CA ILE A 258 -10.44 -23.74 -0.85
C ILE A 258 -9.98 -23.21 0.51
N SER A 259 -10.17 -23.99 1.58
CA SER A 259 -9.65 -23.67 2.92
C SER A 259 -9.39 -24.94 3.75
N PRO A 260 -8.21 -25.10 4.38
CA PRO A 260 -7.08 -24.16 4.43
C PRO A 260 -6.37 -24.03 3.07
N ASN A 261 -5.47 -23.05 2.97
CA ASN A 261 -4.59 -22.88 1.82
C ASN A 261 -3.77 -24.16 1.56
N LEU A 262 -3.62 -24.58 0.30
CA LEU A 262 -2.86 -25.80 -0.01
C LEU A 262 -1.34 -25.59 0.06
N ILE A 263 -0.85 -24.35 -0.11
CA ILE A 263 0.57 -24.04 0.01
C ILE A 263 1.02 -24.13 1.48
N ASP A 264 0.21 -23.64 2.41
CA ASP A 264 0.45 -23.74 3.86
C ASP A 264 0.50 -25.20 4.37
N LEU A 265 0.06 -26.18 3.57
CA LEU A 265 0.14 -27.61 3.87
C LEU A 265 1.38 -28.32 3.29
N VAL A 266 2.05 -27.72 2.31
CA VAL A 266 3.33 -28.22 1.74
C VAL A 266 4.53 -27.38 2.16
N TRP A 267 4.31 -26.23 2.81
CA TRP A 267 5.35 -25.34 3.31
C TRP A 267 5.77 -25.71 4.75
N ALA A 268 6.58 -26.77 4.87
CA ALA A 268 7.02 -27.30 6.16
C ALA A 268 7.81 -26.31 7.03
N ASP A 269 8.53 -25.37 6.41
CA ASP A 269 9.32 -24.32 7.04
C ASP A 269 8.68 -22.92 6.94
N GLN A 270 7.34 -22.84 6.88
CA GLN A 270 6.61 -21.57 6.75
C GLN A 270 7.01 -20.58 7.88
N PRO A 271 7.41 -19.34 7.53
CA PRO A 271 7.72 -18.32 8.52
C PRO A 271 6.57 -18.08 9.51
N ALA A 272 6.94 -17.78 10.76
CA ALA A 272 5.97 -17.48 11.81
C ALA A 272 5.15 -16.22 11.48
N ALA A 273 3.99 -16.09 12.13
CA ALA A 273 3.27 -14.83 12.20
C ALA A 273 4.19 -13.74 12.76
N PRO A 274 4.30 -12.56 12.12
CA PRO A 274 4.91 -11.38 12.71
C PRO A 274 4.26 -11.02 14.05
N GLN A 275 5.04 -10.36 14.92
CA GLN A 275 4.64 -9.98 16.28
C GLN A 275 5.18 -8.58 16.63
N ALA A 276 5.00 -7.61 15.72
CA ALA A 276 5.44 -6.24 15.93
C ALA A 276 4.72 -5.57 17.11
N SER A 277 5.33 -4.52 17.67
CA SER A 277 4.77 -3.74 18.78
C SER A 277 4.03 -2.49 18.31
N ILE A 278 2.96 -2.12 19.01
CA ILE A 278 2.04 -1.04 18.62
C ILE A 278 2.46 0.35 19.17
N ILE A 279 2.60 1.34 18.28
CA ILE A 279 3.10 2.71 18.52
C ILE A 279 2.06 3.78 18.11
N PRO A 280 1.34 4.43 19.04
CA PRO A 280 0.37 5.48 18.68
C PRO A 280 1.05 6.70 18.06
N LEU A 281 0.43 7.29 17.03
CA LEU A 281 0.84 8.57 16.46
C LEU A 281 0.21 9.76 17.18
N GLU A 282 1.01 10.80 17.41
CA GLU A 282 0.56 12.04 18.05
C GLU A 282 -0.21 12.96 17.10
N LEU A 283 -0.96 13.91 17.66
CA LEU A 283 -1.83 14.81 16.89
C LEU A 283 -1.05 15.80 16.01
N GLU A 284 0.20 16.12 16.35
CA GLU A 284 1.06 16.96 15.52
C GLU A 284 1.41 16.33 14.16
N PHE A 285 1.49 14.99 14.09
CA PHE A 285 1.72 14.25 12.83
C PHE A 285 0.43 13.87 12.11
N THR A 286 -0.68 13.72 12.83
CA THR A 286 -1.93 13.18 12.26
C THR A 286 -2.97 14.25 11.93
N GLY A 287 -2.86 15.47 12.49
CA GLY A 287 -3.78 16.59 12.29
C GLY A 287 -5.19 16.40 12.88
N GLU A 288 -5.65 15.15 12.98
CA GLU A 288 -7.01 14.76 13.32
C GLU A 288 -7.03 13.54 14.26
N SER A 289 -7.89 13.57 15.27
CA SER A 289 -8.10 12.46 16.19
C SER A 289 -9.03 11.38 15.62
N VAL A 290 -8.87 10.15 16.10
CA VAL A 290 -9.75 9.00 15.81
C VAL A 290 -11.23 9.32 16.05
N ALA A 291 -11.55 10.20 17.01
CA ALA A 291 -12.93 10.60 17.30
C ALA A 291 -13.54 11.49 16.20
N GLN A 292 -12.75 12.36 15.57
CA GLN A 292 -13.18 13.18 14.43
C GLN A 292 -13.32 12.31 13.18
N LYS A 293 -12.32 11.44 12.90
CA LYS A 293 -12.37 10.43 11.82
C LYS A 293 -13.62 9.55 11.91
N LEU A 294 -13.91 9.02 13.10
CA LEU A 294 -15.11 8.23 13.36
C LEU A 294 -16.41 9.02 13.15
N ALA A 295 -16.43 10.33 13.43
CA ALA A 295 -17.60 11.17 13.17
C ALA A 295 -17.80 11.40 11.67
N ALA A 296 -16.75 11.79 10.94
CA ALA A 296 -16.80 12.02 9.49
C ALA A 296 -17.17 10.75 8.71
N VAL A 297 -16.58 9.60 9.07
CA VAL A 297 -16.95 8.29 8.49
C VAL A 297 -18.41 7.95 8.79
N ARG A 298 -18.91 8.20 10.01
CA ARG A 298 -20.32 7.95 10.36
C ARG A 298 -21.31 8.87 9.65
N GLU A 299 -20.94 10.11 9.37
CA GLU A 299 -21.72 11.02 8.53
C GLU A 299 -21.85 10.45 7.10
N LYS A 300 -20.72 10.04 6.50
CA LYS A 300 -20.70 9.44 5.16
C LYS A 300 -21.41 8.08 5.10
N MET A 301 -21.38 7.29 6.19
CA MET A 301 -22.21 6.09 6.32
C MET A 301 -23.71 6.43 6.34
N GLN A 302 -24.14 7.51 7.01
CA GLN A 302 -25.53 7.96 6.99
C GLN A 302 -25.96 8.44 5.59
N ASP A 303 -25.13 9.24 4.90
CA ASP A 303 -25.36 9.66 3.50
C ASP A 303 -25.60 8.45 2.58
N LYS A 304 -24.81 7.37 2.77
CA LYS A 304 -24.88 6.13 2.00
C LYS A 304 -25.89 5.11 2.54
N ARG A 305 -26.60 5.42 3.64
CA ARG A 305 -27.53 4.53 4.36
C ARG A 305 -26.90 3.18 4.78
N ALA A 306 -25.60 3.17 5.08
CA ALA A 306 -24.84 2.00 5.47
C ALA A 306 -24.86 1.81 7.00
N SER A 307 -25.43 0.68 7.46
CA SER A 307 -25.46 0.35 8.90
C SER A 307 -24.13 -0.16 9.46
N VAL A 308 -23.29 -0.74 8.59
CA VAL A 308 -21.98 -1.32 8.94
C VAL A 308 -20.98 -0.95 7.83
N LEU A 309 -19.78 -0.56 8.24
CA LEU A 309 -18.60 -0.53 7.38
C LEU A 309 -17.67 -1.65 7.84
N VAL A 310 -17.15 -2.43 6.88
CA VAL A 310 -16.08 -3.40 7.08
C VAL A 310 -14.83 -2.79 6.46
N VAL A 311 -13.77 -2.66 7.25
CA VAL A 311 -12.46 -2.21 6.80
C VAL A 311 -11.52 -3.42 6.81
N SER A 312 -10.91 -3.72 5.67
CA SER A 312 -9.94 -4.82 5.51
C SER A 312 -8.54 -4.33 5.13
N ALA A 313 -8.40 -3.20 4.44
CA ALA A 313 -7.10 -2.67 4.06
C ALA A 313 -6.31 -2.19 5.31
N LEU A 314 -5.03 -2.58 5.41
CA LEU A 314 -4.22 -2.35 6.61
C LEU A 314 -3.84 -0.88 6.79
N ASP A 315 -3.66 -0.14 5.70
CA ASP A 315 -3.46 1.30 5.64
C ASP A 315 -4.70 2.09 6.05
N GLU A 316 -5.91 1.71 5.59
CA GLU A 316 -7.17 2.29 6.07
C GLU A 316 -7.33 2.10 7.59
N ILE A 317 -7.10 0.88 8.10
CA ILE A 317 -7.11 0.57 9.54
C ILE A 317 -6.10 1.46 10.28
N ALA A 318 -4.89 1.57 9.72
CA ALA A 318 -3.78 2.28 10.33
C ALA A 318 -3.95 3.81 10.34
N TRP A 319 -4.54 4.35 9.28
CA TRP A 319 -4.94 5.75 9.18
C TRP A 319 -6.08 6.07 10.15
N PHE A 320 -7.10 5.21 10.22
CA PHE A 320 -8.31 5.46 10.99
C PHE A 320 -8.05 5.48 12.50
N LEU A 321 -7.22 4.54 13.00
CA LEU A 321 -6.90 4.44 14.42
C LEU A 321 -5.74 5.35 14.87
N ASN A 322 -5.09 6.09 13.96
CA ASN A 322 -3.80 6.73 14.20
C ASN A 322 -2.73 5.72 14.70
N LEU A 323 -2.72 4.51 14.14
CA LEU A 323 -1.85 3.39 14.54
C LEU A 323 -1.13 2.72 13.36
N ARG A 324 0.18 2.58 13.46
CA ARG A 324 1.07 1.51 12.95
C ARG A 324 1.99 0.36 13.89
N GLY A 325 1.91 -0.56 12.79
CA GLY A 325 2.33 -2.00 12.43
C GLY A 325 3.83 -2.30 12.07
N SER A 326 4.34 -3.53 11.99
CA SER A 326 5.69 -3.78 11.38
C SER A 326 5.76 -5.18 10.79
N ASP A 327 4.59 -5.68 10.41
CA ASP A 327 4.37 -7.09 10.11
C ASP A 327 4.62 -7.39 8.62
N ILE A 328 4.76 -6.33 7.81
CA ILE A 328 5.11 -6.34 6.39
C ILE A 328 6.38 -5.49 6.24
N ASP A 329 7.39 -6.00 5.52
CA ASP A 329 8.61 -5.23 5.22
C ASP A 329 8.24 -4.03 4.30
N TYR A 330 8.81 -2.85 4.57
CA TYR A 330 8.74 -1.61 3.76
C TYR A 330 7.42 -0.83 3.68
N ASN A 331 6.26 -1.40 3.98
CA ASN A 331 5.03 -0.63 4.15
C ASN A 331 4.94 -0.12 5.60
N PRO A 332 5.06 1.19 5.91
CA PRO A 332 4.95 1.74 7.26
C PRO A 332 3.50 1.79 7.77
N VAL A 333 2.86 0.63 7.71
CA VAL A 333 2.57 0.08 9.01
C VAL A 333 3.93 0.02 9.80
N PHE A 334 4.18 1.01 10.71
CA PHE A 334 5.33 1.48 11.57
C PHE A 334 6.76 1.30 10.99
N PHE A 335 7.26 2.36 10.34
CA PHE A 335 8.65 2.83 10.55
C PHE A 335 8.67 3.87 11.70
N SER A 336 9.54 4.88 11.68
CA SER A 336 9.58 6.00 12.64
C SER A 336 9.30 7.38 12.03
N ASP A 337 9.37 7.50 10.70
CA ASP A 337 9.41 8.76 9.95
C ASP A 337 8.58 8.63 8.66
N GLY A 338 8.29 9.76 8.00
CA GLY A 338 7.40 9.83 6.83
C GLY A 338 7.82 9.02 5.60
N THR A 339 6.84 8.68 4.77
CA THR A 339 7.03 7.94 3.50
C THR A 339 7.59 8.87 2.41
N THR A 340 8.53 8.36 1.63
CA THR A 340 9.16 9.06 0.49
C THR A 340 9.51 8.05 -0.59
N ASP A 341 9.47 8.45 -1.86
CA ASP A 341 10.15 7.75 -2.95
C ASP A 341 10.96 8.73 -3.80
N VAL A 342 12.07 8.26 -4.35
CA VAL A 342 13.00 9.06 -5.15
C VAL A 342 13.95 8.17 -5.93
N THR A 343 13.87 8.27 -7.26
CA THR A 343 14.88 7.72 -8.17
C THR A 343 15.66 8.83 -8.86
N ARG A 344 16.97 8.66 -8.90
CA ARG A 344 17.90 9.42 -9.73
C ARG A 344 18.75 8.44 -10.54
N THR A 345 18.84 8.70 -11.84
CA THR A 345 19.79 8.00 -12.70
C THR A 345 21.05 8.87 -12.83
N MET A 346 22.22 8.28 -12.62
CA MET A 346 23.51 8.95 -12.70
C MET A 346 24.53 8.07 -13.41
N HIS A 347 25.43 8.68 -14.17
CA HIS A 347 26.56 7.99 -14.80
C HIS A 347 27.87 8.48 -14.19
N PHE A 348 28.80 7.59 -13.87
CA PHE A 348 30.05 7.99 -13.22
C PHE A 348 31.18 8.31 -14.22
N GLY A 349 31.32 7.53 -15.30
CA GLY A 349 32.21 7.85 -16.43
C GLY A 349 31.60 8.86 -17.43
N THR A 350 32.03 8.78 -18.69
CA THR A 350 31.44 9.49 -19.83
C THR A 350 30.27 8.69 -20.41
N PRO A 351 29.02 9.19 -20.38
CA PRO A 351 27.87 8.49 -20.97
C PRO A 351 27.89 8.57 -22.50
N SER A 352 27.27 7.60 -23.16
CA SER A 352 27.08 7.61 -24.62
C SER A 352 25.99 8.61 -25.06
N GLU A 353 26.03 9.01 -26.34
CA GLU A 353 24.97 9.85 -26.93
C GLU A 353 23.58 9.21 -26.77
N GLN A 354 23.47 7.87 -26.81
CA GLN A 354 22.17 7.21 -26.65
C GLN A 354 21.64 7.29 -25.21
N GLU A 355 22.51 7.16 -24.20
CA GLU A 355 22.12 7.33 -22.80
C GLU A 355 21.73 8.79 -22.51
N ILE A 356 22.52 9.75 -23.00
CA ILE A 356 22.22 11.19 -22.89
C ILE A 356 20.88 11.52 -23.55
N ASN A 357 20.66 11.10 -24.79
CA ASN A 357 19.42 11.39 -25.50
C ASN A 357 18.22 10.70 -24.85
N ALA A 358 18.34 9.43 -24.42
CA ALA A 358 17.26 8.75 -23.70
C ALA A 358 16.93 9.43 -22.36
N PHE A 359 17.94 9.79 -21.57
CA PHE A 359 17.76 10.51 -20.30
C PHE A 359 17.08 11.85 -20.51
N THR A 360 17.44 12.55 -21.58
CA THR A 360 16.84 13.86 -21.89
C THR A 360 15.36 13.72 -22.25
N HIS A 361 14.93 12.69 -22.99
CA HIS A 361 13.50 12.47 -23.26
C HIS A 361 12.71 12.08 -22.01
N VAL A 362 13.30 11.29 -21.09
CA VAL A 362 12.71 11.01 -19.77
C VAL A 362 12.55 12.31 -18.97
N LEU A 363 13.60 13.14 -18.90
CA LEU A 363 13.58 14.41 -18.18
C LEU A 363 12.56 15.41 -18.74
N LYS A 364 12.43 15.49 -20.07
CA LYS A 364 11.39 16.30 -20.73
C LYS A 364 9.99 15.85 -20.31
N GLY A 365 9.74 14.54 -20.23
CA GLY A 365 8.50 13.99 -19.69
C GLY A 365 8.25 14.38 -18.24
N GLN A 366 9.27 14.25 -17.38
CA GLN A 366 9.21 14.56 -15.96
C GLN A 366 8.91 16.05 -15.70
N ILE A 367 9.58 16.95 -16.44
CA ILE A 367 9.36 18.41 -16.36
C ILE A 367 7.99 18.79 -16.97
N ALA A 368 7.57 18.15 -18.06
CA ALA A 368 6.29 18.43 -18.70
C ALA A 368 5.11 18.10 -17.79
N LEU A 369 5.16 16.97 -17.06
CA LEU A 369 4.16 16.64 -16.05
C LEU A 369 4.32 17.52 -14.80
N GLY A 370 5.55 17.66 -14.26
CA GLY A 370 5.81 18.44 -13.05
C GLY A 370 5.50 19.95 -13.17
N THR A 371 5.39 20.47 -14.39
CA THR A 371 4.96 21.86 -14.67
C THR A 371 3.61 21.96 -15.39
N ALA A 372 2.83 20.87 -15.39
CA ALA A 372 1.49 20.85 -15.96
C ALA A 372 0.49 21.63 -15.08
N ILE A 373 -0.31 22.48 -15.72
CA ILE A 373 -1.46 23.16 -15.10
C ILE A 373 -2.73 22.51 -15.64
N PHE A 374 -3.59 22.03 -14.76
CA PHE A 374 -4.78 21.24 -15.11
C PHE A 374 -6.00 21.63 -14.28
N PRO A 375 -7.24 21.52 -14.80
CA PRO A 375 -8.44 21.79 -14.04
C PRO A 375 -8.61 20.87 -12.82
N ARG A 376 -9.28 21.35 -11.77
CA ARG A 376 -9.66 20.52 -10.61
C ARG A 376 -10.45 19.27 -11.03
N LYS A 377 -10.27 18.15 -10.30
CA LYS A 377 -10.93 16.85 -10.54
C LYS A 377 -10.60 16.18 -11.89
N VAL A 378 -9.45 16.47 -12.50
CA VAL A 378 -8.92 15.64 -13.60
C VAL A 378 -8.37 14.33 -13.02
N LYS A 379 -8.83 13.17 -13.52
CA LYS A 379 -8.24 11.86 -13.19
C LYS A 379 -6.81 11.76 -13.73
N GLY A 380 -5.89 11.19 -12.95
CA GLY A 380 -4.45 11.21 -13.31
C GLY A 380 -4.12 10.42 -14.58
N GLN A 381 -4.96 9.46 -14.98
CA GLN A 381 -4.90 8.77 -16.28
C GLN A 381 -4.82 9.71 -17.50
N PHE A 382 -5.35 10.95 -17.40
CA PHE A 382 -5.30 11.93 -18.48
C PHE A 382 -3.98 12.70 -18.54
N LEU A 383 -3.12 12.58 -17.52
CA LEU A 383 -1.83 13.27 -17.41
C LEU A 383 -0.64 12.37 -17.76
N ASP A 384 -0.78 11.04 -17.70
CA ASP A 384 0.24 10.03 -18.06
C ASP A 384 0.86 10.28 -19.46
N THR A 385 0.02 10.55 -20.47
CA THR A 385 0.44 10.90 -21.84
C THR A 385 1.40 12.10 -21.90
N ILE A 386 1.31 13.05 -20.97
CA ILE A 386 2.17 14.25 -20.95
C ILE A 386 3.63 13.83 -20.71
N ALA A 387 3.87 12.89 -19.79
CA ALA A 387 5.20 12.38 -19.51
C ALA A 387 5.73 11.44 -20.60
N ARG A 388 4.85 10.73 -21.32
CA ARG A 388 5.25 9.84 -22.42
C ARG A 388 5.58 10.58 -23.72
N LYS A 389 4.96 11.73 -23.98
CA LYS A 389 4.99 12.42 -25.28
C LYS A 389 6.40 12.54 -25.89
N ALA A 390 7.38 12.97 -25.09
CA ALA A 390 8.76 13.14 -25.55
C ALA A 390 9.44 11.81 -25.92
N LEU A 391 9.14 10.72 -25.21
CA LEU A 391 9.66 9.39 -25.52
C LEU A 391 8.97 8.83 -26.78
N TRP A 392 7.65 8.96 -26.90
CA TRP A 392 6.89 8.55 -28.08
C TRP A 392 7.37 9.24 -29.37
N ASP A 393 7.69 10.54 -29.31
CA ASP A 393 8.27 11.29 -30.44
C ASP A 393 9.63 10.73 -30.90
N ALA A 394 10.35 10.04 -30.03
CA ALA A 394 11.61 9.34 -30.30
C ALA A 394 11.44 7.82 -30.55
N GLY A 395 10.21 7.30 -30.57
CA GLY A 395 9.91 5.87 -30.72
C GLY A 395 10.21 5.01 -29.47
N LEU A 396 10.22 5.63 -28.29
CA LEU A 396 10.53 5.00 -26.99
C LEU A 396 9.30 5.00 -26.06
N ASP A 397 9.25 4.09 -25.08
CA ASP A 397 8.22 4.06 -24.02
C ASP A 397 8.71 3.28 -22.78
N TYR A 398 7.92 3.23 -21.71
CA TYR A 398 8.19 2.50 -20.46
C TYR A 398 6.98 1.68 -19.97
N GLY A 399 7.22 0.42 -19.60
CA GLY A 399 6.21 -0.57 -19.23
C GLY A 399 5.62 -0.44 -17.81
N HIS A 400 5.52 0.77 -17.26
CA HIS A 400 4.89 1.06 -15.97
C HIS A 400 4.07 2.37 -16.03
N GLY A 401 3.34 2.70 -14.96
CA GLY A 401 2.65 4.00 -14.83
C GLY A 401 3.64 5.16 -14.68
N THR A 402 3.18 6.39 -14.89
CA THR A 402 3.94 7.62 -14.65
C THR A 402 4.00 8.01 -13.16
N GLY A 403 3.12 7.45 -12.32
CA GLY A 403 3.18 7.58 -10.87
C GLY A 403 1.94 7.08 -10.14
N HIS A 404 1.98 7.16 -8.82
CA HIS A 404 1.00 6.65 -7.86
C HIS A 404 0.80 7.66 -6.73
N GLY A 405 -0.25 7.52 -5.91
CA GLY A 405 -0.36 8.28 -4.66
C GLY A 405 0.70 7.86 -3.62
N ILE A 406 1.01 8.75 -2.68
CA ILE A 406 1.95 8.51 -1.56
C ILE A 406 1.23 8.63 -0.23
N GLY A 407 1.26 7.57 0.58
CA GLY A 407 0.61 7.55 1.89
C GLY A 407 1.40 8.29 2.97
N HIS A 408 0.73 9.13 3.76
CA HIS A 408 1.39 9.89 4.83
C HIS A 408 1.84 8.97 5.97
N PHE A 409 3.12 8.59 5.96
CA PHE A 409 3.67 7.58 6.86
C PHE A 409 2.84 6.27 6.80
N LEU A 410 2.53 5.87 5.57
CA LEU A 410 1.75 4.68 5.15
C LEU A 410 2.39 4.10 3.87
N ASN A 411 1.68 3.22 3.16
CA ASN A 411 2.11 2.59 1.91
C ASN A 411 2.74 3.61 0.94
N VAL A 412 3.87 3.25 0.32
CA VAL A 412 4.53 4.10 -0.68
C VAL A 412 3.70 4.22 -1.96
N HIS A 413 3.01 3.16 -2.33
CA HIS A 413 1.95 3.17 -3.32
C HIS A 413 0.59 3.23 -2.59
N GLU A 414 -0.01 4.42 -2.47
CA GLU A 414 -1.34 4.63 -1.89
C GLU A 414 -2.35 5.00 -2.99
N GLY A 415 -3.55 4.42 -2.96
CA GLY A 415 -4.65 4.72 -3.87
C GLY A 415 -5.65 5.73 -3.28
N PRO A 416 -6.78 6.02 -3.96
CA PRO A 416 -7.21 5.51 -5.26
C PRO A 416 -6.71 6.34 -6.46
N MET A 417 -5.98 7.44 -6.23
CA MET A 417 -5.41 8.27 -7.30
C MET A 417 -4.06 7.71 -7.80
N GLY A 418 -3.76 8.00 -9.07
CA GLY A 418 -2.50 7.63 -9.72
C GLY A 418 -2.43 8.19 -11.13
N ILE A 419 -1.25 8.12 -11.74
CA ILE A 419 -0.97 8.66 -13.09
C ILE A 419 -0.49 7.48 -13.94
N GLY A 420 -1.38 6.88 -14.72
CA GLY A 420 -1.09 5.63 -15.43
C GLY A 420 -2.08 5.30 -16.54
N ILE A 421 -1.63 4.49 -17.52
CA ILE A 421 -2.47 3.92 -18.58
C ILE A 421 -3.54 2.95 -18.03
N ARG A 422 -3.28 2.29 -16.89
CA ARG A 422 -4.23 1.35 -16.26
C ARG A 422 -5.49 2.11 -15.81
N LEU A 423 -6.67 1.61 -16.18
CA LEU A 423 -7.95 2.21 -15.79
C LEU A 423 -8.10 2.22 -14.27
N MET A 424 -8.26 3.41 -13.70
CA MET A 424 -8.54 3.63 -12.28
C MET A 424 -10.01 4.07 -12.15
N PRO A 425 -10.98 3.12 -12.07
CA PRO A 425 -12.39 3.47 -12.00
C PRO A 425 -12.70 4.30 -10.76
N ASP A 426 -12.09 3.93 -9.64
CA ASP A 426 -12.32 4.48 -8.29
C ASP A 426 -11.59 5.83 -8.04
N ASP A 427 -10.70 6.29 -8.96
CA ASP A 427 -10.00 7.59 -8.86
C ASP A 427 -11.01 8.77 -8.80
N PRO A 428 -11.07 9.56 -7.72
CA PRO A 428 -12.01 10.67 -7.57
C PRO A 428 -11.66 11.90 -8.42
N GLY A 429 -10.51 11.90 -9.11
CA GLY A 429 -9.91 13.06 -9.76
C GLY A 429 -9.06 13.87 -8.79
N LEU A 430 -7.95 14.42 -9.28
CA LEU A 430 -6.94 15.10 -8.45
C LEU A 430 -7.49 16.36 -7.74
N GLU A 431 -7.06 16.53 -6.50
CA GLU A 431 -7.40 17.61 -5.58
C GLU A 431 -6.16 18.15 -4.85
N GLU A 432 -6.28 19.36 -4.33
CA GLU A 432 -5.24 20.03 -3.55
C GLU A 432 -4.89 19.25 -2.27
N ASN A 433 -3.59 19.18 -1.97
CA ASN A 433 -2.97 18.37 -0.91
C ASN A 433 -2.94 16.85 -1.12
N MET A 434 -3.31 16.33 -2.30
CA MET A 434 -2.87 15.00 -2.70
C MET A 434 -1.36 15.00 -2.97
N PHE A 435 -0.67 13.90 -2.60
CA PHE A 435 0.74 13.66 -2.89
C PHE A 435 0.85 12.47 -3.86
N LEU A 436 1.66 12.60 -4.90
CA LEU A 436 1.89 11.57 -5.92
C LEU A 436 3.38 11.51 -6.30
N SER A 437 3.83 10.39 -6.87
CA SER A 437 5.09 10.34 -7.63
C SER A 437 4.92 10.88 -9.06
N ASN A 438 6.02 11.36 -9.63
CA ASN A 438 6.20 11.74 -11.03
C ASN A 438 7.51 11.08 -11.50
N GLU A 439 7.39 9.86 -12.03
CA GLU A 439 8.46 8.86 -12.15
C GLU A 439 8.69 8.29 -13.58
N PRO A 440 8.61 9.06 -14.68
CA PRO A 440 8.83 8.51 -16.02
C PRO A 440 10.22 7.88 -16.18
N GLY A 441 10.32 6.91 -17.09
CA GLY A 441 11.55 6.17 -17.33
C GLY A 441 11.73 5.67 -18.76
N TYR A 442 12.81 4.93 -18.98
CA TYR A 442 13.10 4.18 -20.20
C TYR A 442 14.12 3.09 -19.91
N TYR A 443 13.92 1.90 -20.47
CA TYR A 443 14.76 0.73 -20.16
C TYR A 443 15.17 0.02 -21.45
N LYS A 444 16.48 0.03 -21.75
CA LYS A 444 17.06 -0.63 -22.92
C LYS A 444 17.60 -2.00 -22.52
N GLU A 445 16.94 -3.05 -23.00
CA GLU A 445 17.25 -4.43 -22.64
C GLU A 445 18.75 -4.77 -22.82
N GLY A 446 19.32 -5.39 -21.78
CA GLY A 446 20.72 -5.81 -21.72
C GLY A 446 21.75 -4.68 -21.61
N GLN A 447 21.33 -3.41 -21.50
CA GLN A 447 22.23 -2.25 -21.61
C GLN A 447 22.08 -1.27 -20.43
N PHE A 448 21.01 -0.49 -20.37
CA PHE A 448 20.83 0.54 -19.34
C PHE A 448 19.36 0.78 -19.01
N GLY A 449 19.11 1.32 -17.81
CA GLY A 449 17.78 1.75 -17.36
C GLY A 449 17.85 3.16 -16.80
N ILE A 450 16.80 3.94 -17.04
CA ILE A 450 16.67 5.33 -16.63
C ILE A 450 15.30 5.50 -15.98
N ARG A 451 15.27 6.14 -14.81
CA ARG A 451 14.08 6.75 -14.21
C ARG A 451 14.49 8.05 -13.51
N ILE A 452 13.62 9.06 -13.58
CA ILE A 452 13.79 10.33 -12.88
C ILE A 452 12.48 10.57 -12.13
N GLU A 453 12.55 10.61 -10.81
CA GLU A 453 11.38 10.46 -9.96
C GLU A 453 11.38 11.43 -8.79
N ASP A 454 10.29 12.18 -8.67
CA ASP A 454 10.03 13.11 -7.58
C ASP A 454 8.65 12.88 -6.98
N ILE A 455 8.52 13.04 -5.67
CA ILE A 455 7.23 13.25 -5.03
C ILE A 455 6.79 14.69 -5.29
N VAL A 456 5.54 14.84 -5.73
CA VAL A 456 4.86 16.10 -6.00
C VAL A 456 3.59 16.22 -5.17
N GLN A 457 3.38 17.39 -4.58
CA GLN A 457 2.11 17.79 -3.97
C GLN A 457 1.25 18.52 -5.00
N VAL A 458 -0.02 18.16 -5.10
CA VAL A 458 -1.00 18.92 -5.88
C VAL A 458 -1.38 20.19 -5.12
N VAL A 459 -1.24 21.35 -5.75
CA VAL A 459 -1.54 22.67 -5.16
C VAL A 459 -2.40 23.50 -6.11
N SER A 460 -3.25 24.38 -5.57
CA SER A 460 -4.01 25.34 -6.38
C SER A 460 -3.09 26.35 -7.05
N THR A 461 -3.44 26.76 -8.27
CA THR A 461 -2.73 27.82 -8.99
C THR A 461 -3.70 28.82 -9.62
N ASN A 462 -3.29 30.09 -9.64
CA ASN A 462 -4.04 31.17 -10.26
C ASN A 462 -3.68 31.25 -11.74
N ILE A 463 -4.66 30.94 -12.59
CA ILE A 463 -4.62 31.20 -14.04
C ILE A 463 -5.38 32.50 -14.36
N GLY A 464 -5.11 33.11 -15.53
CA GLY A 464 -5.74 34.37 -15.93
C GLY A 464 -7.26 34.26 -16.07
N ASP A 465 -7.72 33.39 -17.00
CA ASP A 465 -9.14 33.11 -17.21
C ASP A 465 -9.54 31.80 -16.50
N ASN A 466 -10.64 31.82 -15.74
CA ASN A 466 -11.14 30.66 -15.00
C ASN A 466 -12.43 30.09 -15.64
N PHE A 467 -12.27 29.15 -16.56
CA PHE A 467 -13.38 28.50 -17.28
C PHE A 467 -14.40 27.87 -16.32
N ASP A 468 -15.67 28.29 -16.44
CA ASP A 468 -16.81 27.93 -15.58
C ASP A 468 -16.54 28.00 -14.06
N GLY A 469 -15.58 28.84 -13.64
CA GLY A 469 -15.17 28.97 -12.24
C GLY A 469 -14.42 27.74 -11.68
N ARG A 470 -14.15 26.71 -12.50
CA ARG A 470 -13.67 25.38 -12.08
C ARG A 470 -12.36 25.39 -11.30
N GLY A 471 -11.49 26.36 -11.54
CA GLY A 471 -10.18 26.50 -10.92
C GLY A 471 -9.14 25.51 -11.44
N ALA A 472 -7.87 25.87 -11.24
CA ALA A 472 -6.72 25.10 -11.71
C ALA A 472 -5.85 24.59 -10.56
N LEU A 473 -5.15 23.50 -10.83
CA LEU A 473 -4.16 22.85 -10.00
C LEU A 473 -2.84 22.78 -10.79
N THR A 474 -1.74 22.69 -10.06
CA THR A 474 -0.39 22.40 -10.56
C THR A 474 0.31 21.49 -9.54
N PHE A 475 1.48 20.99 -9.90
CA PHE A 475 2.35 20.28 -8.96
C PHE A 475 3.35 21.24 -8.28
N ARG A 476 3.70 20.91 -7.04
CA ARG A 476 4.84 21.43 -6.28
C ARG A 476 5.75 20.27 -5.90
N THR A 477 6.98 20.24 -6.39
CA THR A 477 7.95 19.21 -6.05
C THR A 477 8.32 19.25 -4.56
N VAL A 478 8.34 18.08 -3.93
CA VAL A 478 8.66 17.86 -2.51
C VAL A 478 10.03 17.20 -2.39
N THR A 479 10.40 16.29 -3.30
CA THR A 479 11.71 15.66 -3.35
C THR A 479 12.81 16.69 -3.64
N MET A 480 13.78 16.80 -2.72
CA MET A 480 14.93 17.70 -2.88
C MET A 480 16.20 16.89 -3.15
N CYS A 481 16.53 16.69 -4.44
CA CYS A 481 17.73 15.96 -4.85
C CYS A 481 18.16 16.40 -6.27
N PRO A 482 19.42 16.81 -6.52
CA PRO A 482 19.86 17.25 -7.85
C PRO A 482 19.62 16.21 -8.96
N ILE A 483 19.48 16.69 -10.19
CA ILE A 483 19.37 15.85 -11.39
C ILE A 483 20.66 16.04 -12.21
N GLN A 484 21.39 14.95 -12.46
CA GLN A 484 22.76 15.03 -13.00
C GLN A 484 22.79 15.65 -14.41
N THR A 485 23.34 16.87 -14.50
CA THR A 485 23.30 17.69 -15.72
C THR A 485 24.09 17.12 -16.89
N LYS A 486 25.18 16.37 -16.64
CA LYS A 486 25.99 15.76 -17.72
C LYS A 486 25.31 14.62 -18.50
N LEU A 487 24.10 14.21 -18.10
CA LEU A 487 23.25 13.29 -18.88
C LEU A 487 22.23 14.04 -19.77
N ILE A 488 22.25 15.37 -19.79
CA ILE A 488 21.28 16.20 -20.51
C ILE A 488 21.87 16.70 -21.84
N ASN A 489 21.21 16.37 -22.95
CA ASN A 489 21.42 17.05 -24.22
C ASN A 489 20.68 18.40 -24.17
N VAL A 490 21.38 19.44 -23.73
CA VAL A 490 20.83 20.80 -23.55
C VAL A 490 20.14 21.33 -24.82
N LYS A 491 20.53 20.85 -26.01
CA LYS A 491 19.94 21.24 -27.31
C LYS A 491 18.53 20.67 -27.55
N LEU A 492 18.11 19.65 -26.79
CA LEU A 492 16.75 19.10 -26.85
C LEU A 492 15.79 19.76 -25.84
N LEU A 493 16.32 20.60 -24.94
CA LEU A 493 15.50 21.34 -23.98
C LEU A 493 15.11 22.71 -24.54
N THR A 494 13.82 23.04 -24.44
CA THR A 494 13.30 24.40 -24.62
C THR A 494 13.73 25.28 -23.45
N ASP A 495 13.69 26.60 -23.64
CA ASP A 495 14.02 27.57 -22.58
C ASP A 495 13.13 27.42 -21.34
N ARG A 496 11.85 27.02 -21.51
CA ARG A 496 10.95 26.70 -20.40
C ARG A 496 11.43 25.49 -19.59
N GLU A 497 11.90 24.44 -20.26
CA GLU A 497 12.40 23.23 -19.58
C GLU A 497 13.74 23.49 -18.88
N ARG A 498 14.65 24.25 -19.51
CA ARG A 498 15.91 24.67 -18.87
C ARG A 498 15.67 25.54 -17.64
N ASN A 499 14.80 26.54 -17.75
CA ASN A 499 14.43 27.39 -16.62
C ASN A 499 13.72 26.60 -15.51
N ALA A 500 12.88 25.62 -15.83
CA ALA A 500 12.26 24.75 -14.83
C ALA A 500 13.31 23.93 -14.05
N LEU A 501 14.29 23.34 -14.73
CA LEU A 501 15.38 22.61 -14.08
C LEU A 501 16.27 23.53 -13.22
N ASN A 502 16.68 24.68 -13.76
CA ASN A 502 17.53 25.65 -13.05
C ASN A 502 16.83 26.22 -11.79
N ASN A 503 15.52 26.47 -11.86
CA ASN A 503 14.71 26.85 -10.70
C ASN A 503 14.57 25.71 -9.68
N TYR A 504 14.42 24.46 -10.14
CA TYR A 504 14.39 23.29 -9.25
C TYR A 504 15.73 23.13 -8.51
N HIS A 505 16.86 23.17 -9.22
CA HIS A 505 18.20 23.11 -8.62
C HIS A 505 18.46 24.25 -7.63
N THR A 506 17.99 25.46 -7.93
CA THR A 506 18.03 26.60 -6.98
C THR A 506 17.23 26.28 -5.71
N THR A 507 16.01 25.76 -5.84
CA THR A 507 15.15 25.36 -4.71
C THR A 507 15.81 24.27 -3.84
N VAL A 508 16.47 23.29 -4.47
CA VAL A 508 17.21 22.22 -3.80
C VAL A 508 18.40 22.78 -3.01
N TRP A 509 19.16 23.71 -3.58
CA TRP A 509 20.28 24.39 -2.91
C TRP A 509 19.82 25.24 -1.71
N GLU A 510 18.76 26.04 -1.89
CA GLU A 510 18.20 26.91 -0.85
C GLU A 510 17.62 26.09 0.32
N THR A 511 16.99 24.94 0.02
CA THR A 511 16.40 24.06 1.04
C THR A 511 17.46 23.26 1.82
N LEU A 512 18.43 22.65 1.13
CA LEU A 512 19.37 21.72 1.76
C LEU A 512 20.64 22.38 2.29
N SER A 513 21.15 23.43 1.65
CA SER A 513 22.43 24.02 2.07
C SER A 513 22.44 24.59 3.50
N PRO A 514 21.35 25.16 4.06
CA PRO A 514 21.31 25.57 5.48
C PRO A 514 21.38 24.38 6.43
N LEU A 515 20.76 23.25 6.08
CA LEU A 515 20.75 22.03 6.88
C LEU A 515 22.15 21.40 6.94
N LEU A 516 22.81 21.28 5.77
CA LEU A 516 24.19 20.79 5.67
C LEU A 516 25.18 21.68 6.44
N LYS A 517 25.02 23.01 6.35
CA LYS A 517 25.82 23.99 7.13
C LYS A 517 25.62 23.80 8.65
N ASN A 518 24.39 23.50 9.09
CA ASN A 518 24.09 23.28 10.51
C ASN A 518 24.74 21.99 11.06
N VAL A 519 24.67 20.89 10.32
CA VAL A 519 25.35 19.62 10.68
C VAL A 519 26.85 19.62 10.38
N LYS A 520 27.37 20.68 9.75
CA LYS A 520 28.77 20.89 9.35
C LYS A 520 29.31 19.90 8.32
N ASP A 521 28.43 19.38 7.47
CA ASP A 521 28.83 18.53 6.34
C ASP A 521 29.31 19.40 5.17
N ALA A 522 30.62 19.66 5.16
CA ALA A 522 31.26 20.46 4.11
C ALA A 522 31.44 19.70 2.79
N GLU A 523 31.52 18.37 2.81
CA GLU A 523 31.73 17.55 1.61
C GLU A 523 30.43 17.46 0.79
N THR A 524 29.32 17.11 1.44
CA THR A 524 28.00 17.10 0.78
C THR A 524 27.57 18.51 0.38
N LEU A 525 27.96 19.56 1.12
CA LEU A 525 27.68 20.94 0.74
C LEU A 525 28.42 21.35 -0.55
N ALA A 526 29.71 21.05 -0.67
CA ALA A 526 30.49 21.33 -1.88
C ALA A 526 30.10 20.42 -3.07
N TRP A 527 29.60 19.21 -2.79
CA TRP A 527 28.95 18.38 -3.78
C TRP A 527 27.65 19.02 -4.29
N LEU A 528 26.79 19.48 -3.38
CA LEU A 528 25.50 20.07 -3.69
C LEU A 528 25.66 21.33 -4.54
N GLU A 529 26.54 22.24 -4.13
CA GLU A 529 26.82 23.50 -4.83
C GLU A 529 27.18 23.28 -6.30
N ARG A 530 27.94 22.22 -6.61
CA ARG A 530 28.35 21.86 -7.96
C ARG A 530 27.23 21.21 -8.77
N GLU A 531 26.47 20.27 -8.18
CA GLU A 531 25.40 19.57 -8.91
C GLU A 531 24.12 20.43 -9.08
N THR A 532 23.99 21.56 -8.36
CA THR A 532 22.89 22.54 -8.53
C THR A 532 23.24 23.75 -9.41
N GLN A 533 24.35 23.72 -10.16
CA GLN A 533 24.68 24.81 -11.11
C GLN A 533 23.73 24.82 -12.33
N PRO A 534 23.39 26.01 -12.88
CA PRO A 534 22.48 26.15 -14.01
C PRO A 534 23.09 25.74 -15.37
N ILE A 535 22.21 25.39 -16.33
CA ILE A 535 22.53 25.01 -17.73
C ILE A 535 21.73 25.80 -18.79
#